data_AF-A0A949Z0U7-F1
#
_entry.id   AF-A0A949Z0U7-F1
#
_cell.length_a   1.000
_cell.length_b   1.000
_cell.length_c   1.000
_cell.angle_alpha   90.00
_cell.angle_beta   90.00
_cell.angle_gamma   90.00
#
_symmetry.space_group_name_H-M   'P 1'
#
loop_
_entity.id
_entity.type
_entity.pdbx_description
1 polymer ?
#
loop_
_entity_poly.entity_id
_entity_poly.type
_entity_poly.pdbx_seq_one_letter_code
_entity_poly.pdbx_strand_id
1 'polypeptide(L)'
;MSFRHAAALVLMGWYLMVPPGSCKPEWVSESKPVPCAAPLSDWIVTLSFSSADKCDAERNAGIRYGSQALANANSSADKPSIDSTRKLYWRALTERCIWTDDPRLKGN
;
A
#
# COMPACT_ATOMS: atom_id res chain seq x y z
N MET A 1 30.45 36.51 -2.78
CA MET A 1 30.01 35.12 -3.01
C MET A 1 28.52 35.04 -2.73
N SER A 2 27.73 34.61 -3.71
CA SER A 2 26.29 34.45 -3.60
C SER A 2 26.01 33.09 -2.98
N PHE A 3 25.42 33.06 -1.78
CA PHE A 3 24.82 31.86 -1.23
C PHE A 3 23.61 31.52 -2.10
N ARG A 4 23.80 30.62 -3.06
CA ARG A 4 22.68 29.93 -3.69
C ARG A 4 22.01 29.13 -2.58
N HIS A 5 20.96 29.71 -2.01
CA HIS A 5 20.02 29.01 -1.17
C HIS A 5 19.40 27.96 -2.06
N ALA A 6 19.96 26.75 -2.03
CA ALA A 6 19.28 25.58 -2.53
C ALA A 6 18.02 25.47 -1.69
N ALA A 7 16.90 25.99 -2.21
CA ALA A 7 15.60 25.68 -1.68
C ALA A 7 15.43 24.17 -1.88
N ALA A 8 15.77 23.40 -0.86
CA ALA A 8 15.31 22.04 -0.75
C ALA A 8 13.78 22.14 -0.68
N LEU A 9 13.13 21.96 -1.84
CA LEU A 9 11.72 21.62 -1.88
C LEU A 9 11.62 20.27 -1.17
N VAL A 10 11.46 20.30 0.14
CA VAL A 10 11.01 19.14 0.90
C VAL A 10 9.69 18.78 0.24
N LEU A 11 9.67 17.66 -0.48
CA LEU A 11 8.45 17.04 -0.93
C LEU A 11 7.78 16.53 0.35
N MET A 12 7.15 17.45 1.10
CA MET A 12 6.30 17.17 2.24
C MET A 12 5.11 16.39 1.68
N GLY A 13 5.25 15.06 1.66
CA GLY A 13 4.37 14.21 0.90
C GLY A 13 4.15 12.88 1.61
N TRP A 14 3.24 12.11 1.06
CA TRP A 14 2.82 10.83 1.60
C TRP A 14 2.93 9.78 0.50
N TYR A 15 3.68 8.72 0.77
CA TYR A 15 3.73 7.55 -0.06
C TYR A 15 2.60 6.60 0.33
N LEU A 16 1.85 6.13 -0.67
CA LEU A 16 1.10 4.89 -0.53
C LEU A 16 2.07 3.76 -0.85
N MET A 17 2.34 2.89 0.12
CA MET A 17 3.31 1.81 -0.01
C MET A 17 2.68 0.46 0.23
N VAL A 18 3.15 -0.54 -0.51
CA VAL A 18 2.80 -1.96 -0.31
C VAL A 18 4.01 -2.75 0.16
N PRO A 19 3.81 -3.77 1.01
CA PRO A 19 4.89 -4.67 1.39
C PRO A 19 5.41 -5.47 0.18
N PRO A 20 6.66 -5.96 0.24
CA PRO A 20 7.21 -6.84 -0.78
C PRO A 20 6.41 -8.14 -0.92
N GLY A 21 6.52 -8.79 -2.09
CA GLY A 21 5.78 -10.01 -2.40
C GLY A 21 6.06 -11.19 -1.47
N SER A 22 7.21 -11.20 -0.79
CA SER A 22 7.57 -12.17 0.25
C SER A 22 6.68 -12.10 1.50
N CYS A 23 5.96 -11.00 1.71
CA CYS A 23 5.04 -10.84 2.83
C CYS A 23 3.63 -11.39 2.55
N LYS A 24 3.40 -12.03 1.40
CA LYS A 24 2.14 -12.69 1.07
C LYS A 24 2.03 -14.02 1.85
N PRO A 25 0.93 -14.28 2.58
CA PRO A 25 0.71 -15.62 3.12
C PRO A 25 0.53 -16.62 1.98
N GLU A 26 1.15 -17.80 2.11
CA GLU A 26 1.08 -18.91 1.17
C GLU A 26 -0.37 -19.35 0.90
N TRP A 27 -1.22 -19.18 1.91
CA TRP A 27 -2.66 -19.39 1.88
C TRP A 27 -3.33 -18.05 2.12
N VAL A 28 -3.61 -17.26 1.07
CA VAL A 28 -4.53 -16.13 1.20
C VAL A 28 -5.95 -16.71 1.36
N SER A 29 -6.23 -17.41 2.46
CA SER A 29 -7.56 -17.89 2.84
C SER A 29 -8.16 -17.05 3.96
N GLU A 30 -7.38 -16.16 4.59
CA GLU A 30 -7.85 -15.37 5.72
C GLU A 30 -7.91 -13.88 5.37
N SER A 31 -9.07 -13.31 5.66
CA SER A 31 -9.49 -11.92 5.44
C SER A 31 -8.69 -10.88 6.25
N LYS A 32 -7.63 -11.29 6.95
CA LYS A 32 -6.79 -10.43 7.79
C LYS A 32 -5.35 -10.48 7.31
N PRO A 33 -4.77 -9.35 6.87
CA PRO A 33 -3.36 -9.31 6.54
C PRO A 33 -2.52 -9.59 7.78
N VAL A 34 -1.59 -10.53 7.66
CA VAL A 34 -0.54 -10.73 8.68
C VAL A 34 0.41 -9.53 8.61
N PRO A 35 0.89 -8.98 9.75
CA PRO A 35 1.89 -7.94 9.75
C PRO A 35 3.15 -8.39 8.97
N CYS A 36 3.50 -7.66 7.91
CA CYS A 36 4.74 -7.87 7.17
C CYS A 36 5.93 -7.46 8.05
N ALA A 37 6.88 -8.37 8.24
CA ALA A 37 8.10 -8.14 9.01
C ALA A 37 9.20 -7.43 8.20
N ALA A 38 9.02 -7.22 6.89
CA ALA A 38 10.00 -6.53 6.07
C ALA A 38 10.14 -5.05 6.48
N PRO A 39 11.38 -4.52 6.56
CA PRO A 39 11.61 -3.12 6.89
C PRO A 39 10.97 -2.21 5.83
N LEU A 40 10.58 -0.99 6.22
CA LEU A 40 9.91 -0.05 5.30
C LEU A 40 10.77 0.35 4.09
N SER A 41 12.11 0.25 4.20
CA SER A 41 13.03 0.43 3.08
C SER A 41 12.80 -0.56 1.93
N ASP A 42 12.23 -1.73 2.21
CA ASP A 42 11.98 -2.78 1.22
C ASP A 42 10.56 -2.71 0.64
N TRP A 43 9.74 -1.77 1.13
CA TRP A 43 8.38 -1.59 0.66
C TRP A 43 8.37 -0.82 -0.66
N ILE A 44 7.36 -1.09 -1.47
CA ILE A 44 7.23 -0.53 -2.82
C ILE A 44 6.30 0.68 -2.76
N VAL A 45 6.78 1.85 -3.18
CA VAL A 45 5.94 3.04 -3.40
C VAL A 45 5.05 2.79 -4.62
N THR A 46 3.73 2.85 -4.44
CA THR A 46 2.75 2.73 -5.53
C THR A 46 2.30 4.10 -6.03
N LEU A 47 2.03 5.03 -5.11
CA LEU A 47 1.55 6.38 -5.39
C LEU A 47 2.15 7.39 -4.40
N SER A 48 2.09 8.67 -4.77
CA SER A 48 2.54 9.79 -3.94
C SER A 48 1.47 10.87 -3.86
N PHE A 49 1.32 11.47 -2.68
CA PHE A 49 0.29 12.46 -2.37
C PHE A 49 0.87 13.68 -1.67
N SER A 50 0.20 14.82 -1.81
CA SER A 50 0.57 16.07 -1.12
C SER A 50 0.13 16.11 0.34
N SER A 51 -0.69 15.17 0.82
CA SER A 51 -1.21 15.14 2.19
C SER A 51 -1.61 13.73 2.62
N ALA A 52 -1.68 13.51 3.94
CA ALA A 52 -2.10 12.26 4.55
C ALA A 52 -3.52 11.90 4.10
N ASP A 53 -4.45 12.86 4.20
CA ASP A 53 -5.87 12.66 3.87
C ASP A 53 -6.09 12.15 2.45
N LYS A 54 -5.31 12.64 1.48
CA LYS A 54 -5.40 12.18 0.09
C LYS A 54 -4.88 10.75 -0.06
N CYS A 55 -3.79 10.42 0.62
CA CYS A 55 -3.27 9.06 0.64
C CYS A 55 -4.27 8.10 1.29
N ASP A 56 -4.82 8.47 2.45
CA ASP A 56 -5.80 7.65 3.17
C ASP A 56 -7.10 7.50 2.37
N ALA A 57 -7.53 8.55 1.67
CA ALA A 57 -8.69 8.49 0.78
C ALA A 57 -8.49 7.45 -0.33
N GLU A 58 -7.31 7.44 -0.98
CA GLU A 58 -6.96 6.46 -2.02
C GLU A 58 -6.90 5.04 -1.45
N ARG A 59 -6.17 4.85 -0.34
CA ARG A 59 -6.06 3.57 0.37
C ARG A 59 -7.46 3.02 0.70
N ASN A 60 -8.32 3.86 1.26
CA ASN A 60 -9.69 3.46 1.62
C ASN A 60 -10.55 3.18 0.38
N ALA A 61 -10.30 3.85 -0.76
CA ALA A 61 -10.96 3.54 -2.02
C ALA A 61 -10.57 2.15 -2.52
N GLY A 62 -9.27 1.81 -2.48
CA GLY A 62 -8.77 0.47 -2.81
C GLY A 62 -9.39 -0.62 -1.94
N ILE A 63 -9.47 -0.40 -0.62
CA ILE A 63 -10.13 -1.33 0.31
C ILE A 63 -11.60 -1.52 -0.03
N ARG A 64 -12.34 -0.44 -0.30
CA ARG A 64 -13.77 -0.52 -0.68
C ARG A 64 -13.96 -1.25 -2.00
N TYR A 65 -13.13 -0.96 -3.00
CA TYR A 65 -13.19 -1.62 -4.29
C TYR A 65 -12.90 -3.12 -4.16
N GLY A 66 -11.83 -3.49 -3.45
CA GLY A 66 -11.47 -4.89 -3.24
C GLY A 66 -12.50 -5.68 -2.44
N SER A 67 -13.14 -5.06 -1.43
CA SER A 67 -14.18 -5.74 -0.65
C SER A 67 -15.44 -5.99 -1.48
N GLN A 68 -15.86 -5.02 -2.30
CA GLN A 68 -16.97 -5.17 -3.23
C GLN A 68 -16.67 -6.23 -4.30
N ALA A 69 -15.48 -6.19 -4.90
CA ALA A 69 -15.06 -7.18 -5.88
C ALA A 69 -15.07 -8.59 -5.28
N LEU A 70 -14.56 -8.77 -4.05
CA LEU A 70 -14.56 -10.07 -3.38
C LEU A 70 -15.98 -10.57 -3.06
N ALA A 71 -16.88 -9.68 -2.61
CA ALA A 71 -18.28 -10.04 -2.38
C ALA A 71 -18.97 -10.52 -3.67
N ASN A 72 -18.70 -9.83 -4.79
CA ASN A 72 -19.22 -10.21 -6.10
C ASN A 72 -18.63 -11.54 -6.58
N ALA A 73 -17.32 -11.73 -6.43
CA ALA A 73 -16.64 -12.96 -6.84
C ALA A 73 -17.09 -14.18 -6.01
N ASN A 74 -17.30 -14.04 -4.71
CA ASN A 74 -17.83 -15.11 -3.86
C ASN A 74 -19.25 -15.54 -4.25
N SER A 75 -19.99 -14.66 -4.94
CA SER A 75 -21.32 -14.96 -5.48
C SER A 75 -21.26 -15.68 -6.83
N SER A 76 -20.06 -15.84 -7.41
CA SER A 76 -19.83 -16.53 -8.70
C SER A 76 -19.29 -17.95 -8.50
N ALA A 77 -19.61 -18.86 -9.43
CA ALA A 77 -19.11 -20.25 -9.40
C ALA A 77 -17.65 -20.39 -9.88
N ASP A 78 -17.03 -19.31 -10.38
CA ASP A 78 -15.70 -19.31 -11.00
C ASP A 78 -14.57 -19.13 -9.98
N LYS A 79 -14.07 -20.24 -9.44
CA LYS A 79 -12.99 -20.29 -8.44
C LYS A 79 -11.70 -19.51 -8.81
N PRO A 80 -11.20 -19.51 -10.07
CA PRO A 80 -9.99 -18.74 -10.43
C PRO A 80 -10.17 -17.22 -10.31
N SER A 81 -11.39 -16.72 -10.54
CA SER A 81 -11.71 -15.29 -10.40
C SER A 81 -11.67 -14.84 -8.93
N ILE A 82 -12.05 -15.73 -8.01
CA ILE A 82 -12.06 -15.49 -6.57
C ILE A 82 -10.63 -15.35 -6.03
N ASP A 83 -9.69 -16.21 -6.45
CA ASP A 83 -8.29 -16.15 -5.99
C ASP A 83 -7.60 -14.84 -6.41
N SER A 84 -7.77 -14.45 -7.67
CA SER A 84 -7.22 -13.18 -8.20
C SER A 84 -7.81 -11.97 -7.48
N THR A 85 -9.11 -11.97 -7.24
CA THR A 85 -9.81 -10.90 -6.53
C THR A 85 -9.34 -10.80 -5.08
N ARG A 86 -9.13 -11.94 -4.42
CA ARG A 86 -8.63 -11.97 -3.04
C ARG A 86 -7.20 -11.44 -2.93
N LYS A 87 -6.34 -11.74 -3.90
CA LYS A 87 -4.98 -11.17 -3.98
C LYS A 87 -5.00 -9.64 -4.12
N LEU A 88 -5.89 -9.10 -4.95
CA LEU A 88 -6.07 -7.66 -5.10
C LEU A 88 -6.57 -7.01 -3.82
N TYR A 89 -7.57 -7.62 -3.17
CA TYR A 89 -8.11 -7.09 -1.92
C TYR A 89 -7.07 -7.14 -0.78
N TRP A 90 -6.31 -8.22 -0.68
CA TRP A 90 -5.21 -8.34 0.29
C TRP A 90 -4.18 -7.22 0.10
N ARG A 91 -3.78 -6.93 -1.14
CA ARG A 91 -2.85 -5.84 -1.44
C ARG A 91 -3.36 -4.51 -0.89
N ALA A 92 -4.63 -4.17 -1.17
CA ALA A 92 -5.25 -2.94 -0.69
C ALA A 92 -5.31 -2.86 0.86
N LEU A 93 -5.54 -3.99 1.53
CA LEU A 93 -5.55 -4.04 3.00
C LEU A 93 -4.15 -3.84 3.62
N THR A 94 -3.10 -4.27 2.92
CA THR A 94 -1.71 -4.11 3.37
C THR A 94 -1.09 -2.76 3.06
N GLU A 95 -1.73 -1.94 2.23
CA GLU A 95 -1.24 -0.62 1.90
C GLU A 95 -1.13 0.26 3.15
N ARG A 96 -0.09 1.09 3.18
CA ARG A 96 0.12 2.07 4.24
C ARG A 96 0.49 3.42 3.66
N CYS A 97 -0.04 4.47 4.26
CA CYS A 97 0.38 5.84 4.04
C CYS A 97 1.58 6.15 4.93
N ILE A 98 2.72 6.43 4.32
CA ILE A 98 3.99 6.69 5.00
C ILE A 98 4.48 8.07 4.59
N TRP A 99 4.91 8.86 5.57
CA TRP A 99 5.48 10.18 5.30
C TRP A 99 6.80 10.05 4.55
N THR A 100 7.04 10.92 3.56
CA THR A 100 8.20 10.86 2.67
C THR A 100 9.54 10.94 3.39
N ASP A 101 9.60 11.63 4.52
CA ASP A 101 10.80 11.81 5.34
C ASP A 101 10.88 10.82 6.51
N ASP A 102 10.04 9.77 6.53
CA ASP A 102 10.10 8.74 7.56
C ASP A 102 11.49 8.09 7.59
N PRO A 103 12.22 8.12 8.71
CA PRO A 103 13.60 7.63 8.77
C PRO A 103 13.71 6.14 8.46
N ARG A 104 12.62 5.37 8.63
CA ARG A 104 12.60 3.93 8.34
C ARG A 104 12.67 3.62 6.84
N LEU A 105 12.52 4.62 5.96
CA LEU A 105 12.61 4.45 4.50
C LEU A 105 14.04 4.35 3.99
N LYS A 106 15.04 4.84 4.75
CA LYS A 106 16.41 4.99 4.24
C LYS A 106 17.24 3.70 4.25
N GLY A 107 16.74 2.63 4.85
CA GLY A 107 17.51 1.42 5.11
C GLY A 107 18.63 1.68 6.13
N ASN A 108 18.93 0.71 6.98
CA ASN A 108 20.12 0.74 7.84
C ASN A 108 21.20 -0.15 7.24
#